data_AF-A0A4Q3WC97-F1
#
_entry.id   AF-A0A4Q3WC97-F1
#
_cell.length_a   1.000
_cell.length_b   1.000
_cell.length_c   1.000
_cell.angle_alpha   90.00
_cell.angle_beta   90.00
_cell.angle_gamma   90.00
#
_symmetry.space_group_name_H-M   'P 1'
#
loop_
_entity.id
_entity.type
_entity.pdbx_description
1 polymer ?
#
loop_
_entity_poly.entity_id
_entity_poly.type
_entity_poly.pdbx_seq_one_letter_code
_entity_poly.pdbx_strand_id
1 'polypeptide(L)'
;MKRLLTLCALMLAFFSSAKVQAQGANTMPLETLIWTYTDFKQLRENAAEWHDKKGIDGFIFCFVNEKGPPRWDSGPAVVKDFYSELPQTVTALGKAGITANFVHAGMDDPAWDWFDEARIARTIATFRELAIIAKNSGCRGVAIDTEAYSGGKMWDPSRYPKAQRPKFAAQIRKTATAIGKAIMEVYPEAEILLLPEGGYIAMENSPGGELVYEHWIDFFNGLASVKPAKGITVMCE
;
A
#
# COMPACT_ATOMS: atom_id res chain seq x y z
N MET A 1 -59.59 15.04 -25.89
CA MET A 1 -58.88 15.85 -24.88
C MET A 1 -58.96 15.35 -23.43
N LYS A 2 -60.01 14.65 -22.98
CA LYS A 2 -60.10 14.18 -21.57
C LYS A 2 -59.34 12.88 -21.21
N ARG A 3 -58.68 12.21 -22.17
CA ARG A 3 -57.90 10.97 -21.92
C ARG A 3 -56.38 11.16 -21.91
N LEU A 4 -55.87 12.36 -22.21
CA LEU A 4 -54.44 12.67 -22.21
C LEU A 4 -53.95 13.28 -20.88
N LEU A 5 -54.87 13.80 -20.06
CA LEU A 5 -54.56 14.43 -18.77
C LEU A 5 -54.42 13.45 -17.61
N THR A 6 -54.90 12.21 -17.74
CA THR A 6 -54.81 11.19 -16.68
C THR A 6 -53.45 10.48 -16.67
N LEU A 7 -52.71 10.46 -17.78
CA LEU A 7 -51.40 9.79 -17.86
C LEU A 7 -50.26 10.62 -17.26
N CYS A 8 -50.36 11.96 -17.25
CA CYS A 8 -49.33 12.82 -16.66
C CYS A 8 -49.37 12.84 -15.12
N ALA A 9 -50.54 12.64 -14.50
CA ALA A 9 -50.65 12.61 -13.03
C ALA A 9 -50.09 11.32 -12.41
N LEU A 10 -50.08 10.20 -13.14
CA LEU A 10 -49.53 8.93 -12.67
C LEU A 10 -48.01 8.81 -12.84
N MET A 11 -47.38 9.56 -13.75
CA MET A 11 -45.91 9.62 -13.84
C MET A 11 -45.27 10.54 -12.81
N LEU A 12 -45.98 11.56 -12.31
CA LEU A 12 -45.45 12.45 -11.26
C LEU A 12 -45.53 11.85 -9.84
N ALA A 13 -46.29 10.77 -9.63
CA ALA A 13 -46.35 10.06 -8.36
C ALA A 13 -45.25 8.99 -8.19
N PHE A 14 -44.54 8.62 -9.26
CA PHE A 14 -43.40 7.69 -9.18
C PHE A 14 -42.06 8.37 -8.93
N PHE A 15 -41.97 9.69 -9.02
CA PHE A 15 -40.74 10.44 -8.72
C PHE A 15 -40.72 11.05 -7.31
N SER A 16 -41.80 10.95 -6.52
CA SER A 16 -41.85 11.50 -5.16
C SER A 16 -41.44 10.53 -4.05
N SER A 17 -41.11 9.27 -4.38
CA SER A 17 -40.68 8.26 -3.40
C SER A 17 -39.26 7.76 -3.60
N ALA A 18 -38.47 8.41 -4.46
CA ALA A 18 -37.01 8.28 -4.47
C ALA A 18 -36.37 9.42 -3.68
N LYS A 19 -36.90 9.76 -2.49
CA LYS A 19 -35.98 10.11 -1.40
C LYS A 19 -35.25 8.82 -1.10
N VAL A 20 -34.17 8.56 -1.84
CA VAL A 20 -33.11 7.69 -1.38
C VAL A 20 -32.77 8.23 0.00
N GLN A 21 -33.26 7.54 1.02
CA GLN A 21 -32.70 7.57 2.35
C GLN A 21 -31.24 7.17 2.14
N ALA A 22 -30.38 8.16 1.87
CA ALA A 22 -28.99 8.15 2.28
C ALA A 22 -28.97 8.28 3.82
N GLN A 23 -29.74 7.44 4.51
CA GLN A 23 -29.68 7.23 5.94
C GLN A 23 -28.79 6.02 6.11
N GLY A 24 -27.57 6.26 6.60
CA GLY A 24 -26.63 5.22 6.97
C GLY A 24 -25.56 4.90 5.94
N ALA A 25 -25.20 5.83 5.04
CA ALA A 25 -23.84 5.79 4.52
C ALA A 25 -22.94 5.96 5.75
N ASN A 26 -22.36 4.86 6.19
CA ASN A 26 -21.36 4.81 7.24
C ASN A 26 -20.14 5.53 6.65
N THR A 27 -20.17 6.87 6.65
CA THR A 27 -19.07 7.68 6.15
C THR A 27 -17.96 7.49 7.16
N MET A 28 -17.08 6.53 6.89
CA MET A 28 -15.84 6.45 7.64
C MET A 28 -15.19 7.84 7.54
N PRO A 29 -14.75 8.41 8.67
CA PRO A 29 -14.03 9.68 8.63
C PRO A 29 -12.85 9.53 7.66
N LEU A 30 -12.62 10.57 6.86
CA LEU A 30 -11.44 10.63 6.01
C LEU A 30 -10.21 10.69 6.92
N GLU A 31 -9.22 9.84 6.63
CA GLU A 31 -7.96 9.80 7.36
C GLU A 31 -6.88 10.49 6.53
N THR A 32 -6.11 11.37 7.16
CA THR A 32 -4.96 12.03 6.54
C THR A 32 -3.68 11.32 6.92
N LEU A 33 -3.02 10.72 5.93
CA LEU A 33 -1.72 10.07 6.10
C LEU A 33 -0.61 10.94 5.53
N ILE A 34 0.57 10.91 6.15
CA ILE A 34 1.76 11.59 5.62
C ILE A 34 2.99 10.69 5.67
N TRP A 35 3.86 10.85 4.68
CA TRP A 35 5.20 10.29 4.69
C TRP A 35 6.05 10.98 5.75
N THR A 36 6.73 10.21 6.59
CA THR A 36 7.62 10.81 7.58
C THR A 36 8.90 11.32 6.94
N TYR A 37 9.23 12.59 7.19
CA TYR A 37 10.53 13.22 6.93
C TYR A 37 11.10 13.80 8.23
N THR A 38 11.11 12.99 9.28
CA THR A 38 11.51 13.39 10.63
C THR A 38 11.88 12.16 11.44
N ASP A 39 12.62 12.33 12.53
CA ASP A 39 13.04 11.23 13.39
C ASP A 39 11.92 10.76 14.35
N PHE A 40 12.05 9.53 14.86
CA PHE A 40 11.06 8.96 15.77
C PHE A 40 10.90 9.77 17.07
N LYS A 41 11.95 10.44 17.53
CA LYS A 41 11.90 11.26 18.74
C LYS A 41 11.03 12.51 18.51
N GLN A 42 11.20 13.20 17.40
CA GLN A 42 10.40 14.36 17.02
C GLN A 42 8.92 14.00 16.84
N LEU A 43 8.60 12.84 16.26
CA LEU A 43 7.22 12.36 16.17
C LEU A 43 6.59 12.18 17.55
N ARG A 44 7.34 11.61 18.50
CA ARG A 44 6.87 11.42 19.89
C ARG A 44 6.65 12.75 20.61
N GLU A 45 7.64 13.65 20.54
CA GLU A 45 7.61 14.92 21.26
C GLU A 45 6.54 15.88 20.72
N ASN A 46 6.17 15.74 19.44
CA ASN A 46 5.23 16.63 18.77
C ASN A 46 3.91 15.94 18.35
N ALA A 47 3.59 14.76 18.92
CA ALA A 47 2.43 13.96 18.52
C ALA A 47 1.11 14.75 18.56
N ALA A 48 0.86 15.49 19.64
CA ALA A 48 -0.33 16.33 19.78
C ALA A 48 -0.38 17.45 18.75
N GLU A 49 0.76 18.03 18.37
CA GLU A 49 0.78 19.06 17.32
C GLU A 49 0.43 18.48 15.95
N TRP A 50 0.94 17.29 15.63
CA TRP A 50 0.60 16.61 14.36
C TRP A 50 -0.90 16.33 14.25
N HIS A 51 -1.54 15.91 15.34
CA HIS A 51 -2.98 15.66 15.32
C HIS A 51 -3.80 16.96 15.39
N ASP A 52 -3.67 17.71 16.49
CA ASP A 52 -4.59 18.79 16.83
C ASP A 52 -4.47 20.01 15.90
N LYS A 53 -3.25 20.27 15.37
CA LYS A 53 -3.01 21.44 14.51
C LYS A 53 -2.94 21.10 13.03
N LYS A 54 -2.45 19.90 12.68
CA LYS A 54 -2.20 19.52 11.27
C LYS A 54 -3.22 18.50 10.75
N GLY A 55 -4.08 17.95 11.61
CA GLY A 55 -5.12 17.01 11.20
C GLY A 55 -4.57 15.69 10.67
N ILE A 56 -3.38 15.27 11.14
CA ILE A 56 -2.78 14.01 10.71
C ILE A 56 -3.34 12.88 11.57
N ASP A 57 -3.80 11.81 10.90
CA ASP A 57 -4.37 10.62 11.53
C ASP A 57 -3.39 9.45 11.53
N GLY A 58 -2.33 9.54 10.72
CA GLY A 58 -1.38 8.46 10.57
C GLY A 58 -0.13 8.81 9.77
N PHE A 59 0.85 7.91 9.87
CA PHE A 59 2.14 8.04 9.22
C PHE A 59 2.50 6.80 8.41
N ILE A 60 3.09 7.02 7.23
CA ILE A 60 3.87 6.01 6.51
C ILE A 60 5.35 6.27 6.85
N PHE A 61 5.97 5.35 7.60
CA PHE A 61 7.33 5.56 8.13
C PHE A 61 8.39 5.36 7.04
N CYS A 62 8.69 6.41 6.28
CA CYS A 62 9.59 6.35 5.14
C CYS A 62 11.00 6.90 5.44
N PHE A 63 11.13 8.20 5.71
CA PHE A 63 12.40 8.87 5.99
C PHE A 63 12.57 9.19 7.47
N VAL A 64 12.63 8.13 8.30
CA VAL A 64 12.88 8.28 9.73
C VAL A 64 14.37 8.26 10.07
N ASN A 65 14.77 9.10 11.02
CA ASN A 65 16.17 9.20 11.47
C ASN A 65 17.16 9.49 10.32
N GLU A 66 16.74 10.30 9.34
CA GLU A 66 17.51 10.65 8.12
C GLU A 66 17.89 9.44 7.23
N LYS A 67 17.28 8.28 7.47
CA LYS A 67 17.46 7.07 6.67
C LYS A 67 16.23 6.88 5.79
N GLY A 68 16.44 6.57 4.51
CA GLY A 68 15.38 6.07 3.64
C GLY A 68 14.83 4.74 4.15
N PRO A 69 13.65 4.32 3.67
CA PRO A 69 12.99 3.12 4.16
C PRO A 69 13.84 1.88 3.84
N PRO A 70 13.69 0.79 4.61
CA PRO A 70 14.27 -0.50 4.24
C PRO A 70 13.82 -0.88 2.82
N ARG A 71 14.72 -1.47 2.05
CA ARG A 71 14.35 -2.04 0.76
C ARG A 71 13.59 -3.34 0.96
N TRP A 72 12.84 -3.76 -0.05
CA TRP A 72 12.17 -5.06 -0.08
C TRP A 72 13.08 -6.21 0.32
N ASP A 73 14.35 -6.18 -0.08
CA ASP A 73 15.32 -7.24 0.17
C ASP A 73 16.31 -6.92 1.29
N SER A 74 16.05 -5.96 2.17
CA SER A 74 16.96 -5.63 3.28
C SER A 74 17.13 -6.78 4.28
N GLY A 75 16.10 -7.63 4.43
CA GLY A 75 16.09 -8.78 5.33
C GLY A 75 15.76 -8.41 6.79
N PRO A 76 15.44 -9.41 7.63
CA PRO A 76 14.83 -9.16 8.95
C PRO A 76 15.68 -8.31 9.91
N ALA A 77 16.99 -8.51 9.93
CA ALA A 77 17.87 -7.80 10.87
C ALA A 77 17.90 -6.29 10.62
N VAL A 78 17.94 -5.88 9.35
CA VAL A 78 17.94 -4.46 8.95
C VAL A 78 16.60 -3.81 9.30
N VAL A 79 15.49 -4.48 9.04
CA VAL A 79 14.15 -3.97 9.37
C VAL A 79 13.97 -3.81 10.88
N LYS A 80 14.44 -4.78 11.68
CA LYS A 80 14.40 -4.69 13.16
C LYS A 80 15.19 -3.50 13.68
N ASP A 81 16.39 -3.27 13.14
CA ASP A 81 17.22 -2.13 13.52
C ASP A 81 16.53 -0.81 13.17
N PHE A 82 16.04 -0.70 11.94
CA PHE A 82 15.35 0.49 11.43
C PHE A 82 14.14 0.88 12.28
N TYR A 83 13.30 -0.10 12.66
CA TYR A 83 12.08 0.13 13.44
C TYR A 83 12.24 -0.12 14.95
N SER A 84 13.47 -0.13 15.47
CA SER A 84 13.74 -0.42 16.89
C SER A 84 13.04 0.54 17.85
N GLU A 85 12.81 1.79 17.43
CA GLU A 85 12.11 2.81 18.22
C GLU A 85 10.61 2.92 17.96
N LEU A 86 10.08 2.12 17.03
CA LEU A 86 8.70 2.25 16.59
C LEU A 86 7.67 2.01 17.71
N PRO A 87 7.81 1.00 18.60
CA PRO A 87 6.79 0.73 19.61
C PRO A 87 6.54 1.90 20.57
N GLN A 88 7.60 2.56 21.08
CA GLN A 88 7.42 3.76 21.91
C GLN A 88 6.84 4.94 21.12
N THR A 89 7.11 4.99 19.81
CA THR A 89 6.63 6.05 18.94
C THR A 89 5.14 5.93 18.69
N VAL A 90 4.68 4.76 18.23
CA VAL A 90 3.26 4.49 18.02
C VAL A 90 2.46 4.63 19.31
N THR A 91 3.04 4.25 20.46
CA THR A 91 2.40 4.48 21.77
C THR A 91 2.16 5.96 22.06
N ALA A 92 3.12 6.85 21.76
CA ALA A 92 2.97 8.29 21.96
C ALA A 92 1.97 8.90 20.95
N LEU A 93 2.06 8.48 19.69
CA LEU A 93 1.15 8.88 18.61
C LEU A 93 -0.30 8.50 18.93
N GLY A 94 -0.53 7.28 19.41
CA GLY A 94 -1.86 6.80 19.79
C GLY A 94 -2.49 7.59 20.94
N LYS A 95 -1.68 8.06 21.90
CA LYS A 95 -2.18 8.96 22.98
C LYS A 95 -2.67 10.31 22.45
N ALA A 96 -2.17 10.73 21.29
CA ALA A 96 -2.59 11.95 20.60
C ALA A 96 -3.70 11.70 19.56
N GLY A 97 -4.21 10.47 19.42
CA GLY A 97 -5.25 10.14 18.42
C GLY A 97 -4.72 9.66 17.07
N ILE A 98 -3.40 9.63 16.85
CA ILE A 98 -2.78 9.23 15.59
C ILE A 98 -2.63 7.70 15.56
N THR A 99 -3.51 7.01 14.83
CA THR A 99 -3.63 5.55 14.87
C THR A 99 -3.44 4.86 13.52
N ALA A 100 -3.47 5.61 12.40
CA ALA A 100 -3.32 5.04 11.07
C ALA A 100 -1.84 4.93 10.63
N ASN A 101 -1.04 4.25 11.43
CA ASN A 101 0.41 4.14 11.22
C ASN A 101 0.80 2.87 10.45
N PHE A 102 1.78 2.97 9.55
CA PHE A 102 2.21 1.89 8.66
C PHE A 102 3.73 1.79 8.60
N VAL A 103 4.26 0.57 8.77
CA VAL A 103 5.65 0.28 8.42
C VAL A 103 5.77 0.21 6.91
N HIS A 104 6.92 0.60 6.38
CA HIS A 104 7.14 0.79 4.97
C HIS A 104 8.37 0.02 4.48
N ALA A 105 8.30 -0.50 3.25
CA ALA A 105 9.48 -0.88 2.48
C ALA A 105 9.37 -0.46 1.01
N GLY A 106 10.44 0.17 0.53
CA GLY A 106 10.56 0.69 -0.83
C GLY A 106 11.28 -0.24 -1.79
N MET A 107 11.03 -0.04 -3.08
CA MET A 107 11.67 -0.77 -4.18
C MET A 107 12.53 0.16 -5.03
N ASP A 108 13.71 0.58 -4.56
CA ASP A 108 14.66 1.29 -5.42
C ASP A 108 15.88 0.43 -5.73
N ASP A 109 15.74 -0.46 -6.71
CA ASP A 109 16.88 -1.19 -7.26
C ASP A 109 16.73 -1.49 -8.77
N PRO A 110 17.55 -0.87 -9.64
CA PRO A 110 17.47 -1.10 -11.08
C PRO A 110 17.92 -2.51 -11.49
N ALA A 111 18.67 -3.18 -10.63
CA ALA A 111 19.14 -4.56 -10.78
C ALA A 111 18.17 -5.58 -10.17
N TRP A 112 16.93 -5.20 -9.83
CA TRP A 112 15.90 -6.16 -9.43
C TRP A 112 15.70 -7.24 -10.49
N ASP A 113 15.72 -8.50 -10.04
CA ASP A 113 15.49 -9.67 -10.86
C ASP A 113 14.39 -10.56 -10.25
N TRP A 114 13.25 -10.67 -10.95
CA TRP A 114 12.14 -11.55 -10.59
C TRP A 114 12.44 -13.05 -10.65
N PHE A 115 13.56 -13.47 -11.23
CA PHE A 115 14.00 -14.87 -11.24
C PHE A 115 15.15 -15.15 -10.25
N ASP A 116 15.60 -14.16 -9.48
CA ASP A 116 16.54 -14.36 -8.36
C ASP A 116 15.80 -14.92 -7.13
N GLU A 117 15.79 -16.25 -7.00
CA GLU A 117 15.10 -16.95 -5.92
C GLU A 117 15.64 -16.59 -4.53
N ALA A 118 16.94 -16.33 -4.39
CA ALA A 118 17.54 -15.98 -3.10
C ALA A 118 17.10 -14.58 -2.65
N ARG A 119 17.05 -13.64 -3.59
CA ARG A 119 16.56 -12.27 -3.35
C ARG A 119 15.07 -12.25 -3.06
N ILE A 120 14.29 -13.07 -3.75
CA ILE A 120 12.87 -13.27 -3.46
C ILE A 120 12.65 -13.85 -2.06
N ALA A 121 13.39 -14.89 -1.68
CA ALA A 121 13.29 -15.48 -0.34
C ALA A 121 13.62 -14.44 0.74
N ARG A 122 14.65 -13.63 0.53
CA ARG A 122 14.99 -12.51 1.41
C ARG A 122 13.87 -11.48 1.49
N THR A 123 13.24 -11.17 0.37
CA THR A 123 12.10 -10.24 0.31
C THR A 123 10.89 -10.73 1.11
N ILE A 124 10.54 -12.01 0.96
CA ILE A 124 9.48 -12.65 1.75
C ILE A 124 9.80 -12.57 3.25
N ALA A 125 11.08 -12.76 3.64
CA ALA A 125 11.51 -12.64 5.02
C ALA A 125 11.43 -11.19 5.55
N THR A 126 11.79 -10.19 4.74
CA THR A 126 11.61 -8.77 5.06
C THR A 126 10.15 -8.45 5.35
N PHE A 127 9.23 -8.83 4.46
CA PHE A 127 7.80 -8.53 4.63
C PHE A 127 7.15 -9.30 5.79
N ARG A 128 7.60 -10.54 6.06
CA ARG A 128 7.22 -11.23 7.30
C ARG A 128 7.63 -10.44 8.53
N GLU A 129 8.87 -9.94 8.55
CA GLU A 129 9.38 -9.16 9.69
C GLU A 129 8.67 -7.81 9.85
N LEU A 130 8.39 -7.11 8.74
CA LEU A 130 7.56 -5.90 8.76
C LEU A 130 6.18 -6.17 9.37
N ALA A 131 5.53 -7.29 9.02
CA ALA A 131 4.25 -7.66 9.61
C ALA A 131 4.35 -7.94 11.13
N ILE A 132 5.44 -8.56 11.59
CA ILE A 132 5.71 -8.77 13.03
C ILE A 132 5.84 -7.42 13.72
N ILE A 133 6.64 -6.52 13.18
CA ILE A 133 6.90 -5.19 13.74
C ILE A 133 5.63 -4.35 13.76
N ALA A 134 4.86 -4.34 12.66
CA ALA A 134 3.60 -3.62 12.58
C ALA A 134 2.63 -4.08 13.67
N LYS A 135 2.42 -5.39 13.77
CA LYS A 135 1.55 -6.00 14.78
C LYS A 135 1.99 -5.67 16.21
N ASN A 136 3.28 -5.80 16.49
CA ASN A 136 3.81 -5.64 17.85
C ASN A 136 3.90 -4.17 18.27
N SER A 137 4.04 -3.24 17.32
CA SER A 137 4.07 -1.80 17.61
C SER A 137 2.69 -1.16 17.69
N GLY A 138 1.64 -1.83 17.17
CA GLY A 138 0.29 -1.28 17.06
C GLY A 138 0.06 -0.46 15.79
N CYS A 139 0.91 -0.60 14.77
CA CYS A 139 0.62 -0.11 13.42
C CYS A 139 -0.54 -0.90 12.81
N ARG A 140 -1.30 -0.28 11.89
CA ARG A 140 -2.42 -0.93 11.18
C ARG A 140 -1.95 -1.94 10.14
N GLY A 141 -0.74 -1.78 9.62
CA GLY A 141 -0.20 -2.73 8.66
C GLY A 141 1.06 -2.27 7.96
N VAL A 142 1.17 -2.64 6.68
CA VAL A 142 2.38 -2.53 5.87
C VAL A 142 2.10 -1.76 4.59
N ALA A 143 2.89 -0.72 4.34
CA ALA A 143 2.98 -0.04 3.07
C ALA A 143 4.05 -0.70 2.18
N ILE A 144 3.65 -1.06 0.97
CA ILE A 144 4.49 -1.69 -0.06
C ILE A 144 4.65 -0.67 -1.17
N ASP A 145 5.84 -0.12 -1.27
CA ASP A 145 6.19 0.80 -2.33
C ASP A 145 6.87 0.05 -3.47
N THR A 146 6.31 0.24 -4.67
CA THR A 146 6.71 -0.42 -5.92
C THR A 146 7.54 0.49 -6.83
N GLU A 147 8.03 1.63 -6.33
CA GLU A 147 8.76 2.70 -7.03
C GLU A 147 10.20 2.41 -7.36
N ALA A 148 10.44 1.83 -8.54
CA ALA A 148 11.78 1.80 -9.13
C ALA A 148 12.16 3.16 -9.74
N TYR A 149 12.54 4.12 -8.89
CA TYR A 149 13.08 5.44 -9.27
C TYR A 149 14.24 5.38 -10.26
N SER A 150 14.99 4.29 -10.21
CA SER A 150 16.14 3.98 -11.08
C SER A 150 15.77 3.45 -12.49
N GLY A 151 14.56 3.75 -12.95
CA GLY A 151 14.19 3.70 -14.38
C GLY A 151 13.19 2.61 -14.78
N GLY A 152 12.30 2.17 -13.89
CA GLY A 152 11.10 1.37 -14.23
C GLY A 152 11.32 -0.04 -14.81
N LYS A 153 12.57 -0.42 -15.06
CA LYS A 153 12.90 -1.66 -15.77
C LYS A 153 12.55 -2.93 -15.01
N MET A 154 12.28 -2.87 -13.69
CA MET A 154 11.88 -4.05 -12.93
C MET A 154 10.62 -4.73 -13.49
N TRP A 155 9.77 -3.98 -14.19
CA TRP A 155 8.52 -4.46 -14.78
C TRP A 155 8.67 -4.84 -16.27
N ASP A 156 9.86 -4.73 -16.85
CA ASP A 156 10.09 -4.97 -18.28
C ASP A 156 10.54 -6.42 -18.56
N PRO A 157 9.72 -7.26 -19.24
CA PRO A 157 10.12 -8.62 -19.59
C PRO A 157 11.24 -8.67 -20.64
N SER A 158 11.51 -7.59 -21.37
CA SER A 158 12.49 -7.55 -22.46
C SER A 158 13.93 -7.79 -21.98
N ARG A 159 14.21 -7.44 -20.71
CA ARG A 159 15.52 -7.63 -20.05
C ARG A 159 15.86 -9.09 -19.78
N TYR A 160 14.90 -10.00 -19.95
CA TYR A 160 15.06 -11.43 -19.77
C TYR A 160 15.30 -12.18 -21.09
N PRO A 161 16.00 -13.34 -21.05
CA PRO A 161 16.05 -14.29 -22.16
C PRO A 161 14.66 -14.63 -22.69
N LYS A 162 14.52 -14.81 -24.03
CA LYS A 162 13.23 -15.11 -24.68
C LYS A 162 12.47 -16.28 -24.04
N ALA A 163 13.18 -17.28 -23.52
CA ALA A 163 12.58 -18.44 -22.85
C ALA A 163 11.92 -18.13 -21.49
N GLN A 164 12.30 -17.03 -20.83
CA GLN A 164 11.77 -16.61 -19.54
C GLN A 164 10.61 -15.62 -19.65
N ARG A 165 10.56 -14.81 -20.71
CA ARG A 165 9.52 -13.77 -20.91
C ARG A 165 8.08 -14.31 -20.76
N PRO A 166 7.71 -15.48 -21.34
CA PRO A 166 6.36 -16.02 -21.16
C PRO A 166 6.01 -16.40 -19.72
N LYS A 167 7.01 -16.57 -18.85
CA LYS A 167 6.85 -16.93 -17.44
C LYS A 167 6.85 -15.73 -16.50
N PHE A 168 7.18 -14.54 -17.01
CA PHE A 168 7.44 -13.34 -16.23
C PHE A 168 6.24 -12.94 -15.36
N ALA A 169 5.07 -12.76 -15.99
CA ALA A 169 3.80 -12.49 -15.31
C ALA A 169 3.48 -13.50 -14.19
N ALA A 170 3.66 -14.80 -14.45
CA ALA A 170 3.40 -15.85 -13.48
C ALA A 170 4.39 -15.79 -12.30
N GLN A 171 5.65 -15.46 -12.57
CA GLN A 171 6.67 -15.31 -11.56
C GLN A 171 6.41 -14.09 -10.65
N ILE A 172 5.99 -12.96 -11.20
CA ILE A 172 5.57 -11.79 -10.43
C ILE A 172 4.40 -12.13 -9.52
N ARG A 173 3.32 -12.72 -10.08
CA ARG A 173 2.16 -13.18 -9.31
C ARG A 173 2.55 -14.11 -8.18
N LYS A 174 3.44 -15.08 -8.44
CA LYS A 174 3.93 -16.04 -7.44
C LYS A 174 4.65 -15.33 -6.30
N THR A 175 5.56 -14.41 -6.60
CA THR A 175 6.31 -13.64 -5.61
C THR A 175 5.38 -12.76 -4.77
N ALA A 176 4.49 -12.01 -5.41
CA ALA A 176 3.50 -11.18 -4.73
C ALA A 176 2.56 -11.99 -3.82
N THR A 177 2.11 -13.16 -4.28
CA THR A 177 1.32 -14.09 -3.47
C THR A 177 2.09 -14.53 -2.22
N ALA A 178 3.38 -14.84 -2.37
CA ALA A 178 4.22 -15.26 -1.26
C ALA A 178 4.47 -14.14 -0.25
N ILE A 179 4.65 -12.90 -0.71
CA ILE A 179 4.72 -11.70 0.14
C ILE A 179 3.41 -11.54 0.92
N GLY A 180 2.27 -11.54 0.23
CA GLY A 180 0.96 -11.40 0.85
C GLY A 180 0.72 -12.48 1.92
N LYS A 181 1.04 -13.75 1.62
CA LYS A 181 0.94 -14.85 2.60
C LYS A 181 1.83 -14.61 3.82
N ALA A 182 3.07 -14.18 3.62
CA ALA A 182 4.00 -13.93 4.72
C ALA A 182 3.52 -12.83 5.67
N ILE A 183 2.85 -11.79 5.14
CA ILE A 183 2.23 -10.74 5.95
C ILE A 183 1.01 -11.32 6.69
N MET A 184 0.07 -11.94 5.96
CA MET A 184 -1.21 -12.41 6.51
C MET A 184 -1.05 -13.55 7.53
N GLU A 185 -0.05 -14.42 7.40
CA GLU A 185 0.24 -15.48 8.38
C GLU A 185 0.58 -14.92 9.77
N VAL A 186 1.25 -13.76 9.81
CA VAL A 186 1.66 -13.10 11.05
C VAL A 186 0.59 -12.14 11.55
N TYR A 187 0.04 -11.34 10.64
CA TYR A 187 -0.88 -10.26 10.94
C TYR A 187 -2.09 -10.32 9.97
N PRO A 188 -3.07 -11.22 10.23
CA PRO A 188 -4.22 -11.42 9.34
C PRO A 188 -5.11 -10.19 9.16
N GLU A 189 -5.12 -9.31 10.16
CA GLU A 189 -5.87 -8.05 10.17
C GLU A 189 -5.07 -6.87 9.60
N ALA A 190 -3.83 -7.10 9.12
CA ALA A 190 -3.01 -6.04 8.58
C ALA A 190 -3.69 -5.42 7.35
N GLU A 191 -3.63 -4.10 7.32
CA GLU A 191 -3.89 -3.34 6.11
C GLU A 191 -2.66 -3.32 5.22
N ILE A 192 -2.87 -3.55 3.92
CA ILE A 192 -1.83 -3.42 2.92
C ILE A 192 -2.10 -2.13 2.16
N LEU A 193 -1.18 -1.18 2.29
CA LEU A 193 -1.12 -0.01 1.41
C LEU A 193 -0.19 -0.34 0.26
N LEU A 194 -0.65 -0.18 -0.97
CA LEU A 194 0.17 -0.36 -2.17
C LEU A 194 0.38 1.01 -2.81
N LEU A 195 1.65 1.39 -2.94
CA LEU A 195 2.09 2.66 -3.52
C LEU A 195 2.62 2.36 -4.94
N PRO A 196 1.83 2.67 -5.99
CA PRO A 196 2.03 2.19 -7.35
C PRO A 196 2.90 3.09 -8.21
N GLU A 197 3.49 4.18 -7.70
CA GLU A 197 4.01 5.24 -8.57
C GLU A 197 5.21 4.78 -9.41
N GLY A 198 5.86 3.68 -9.04
CA GLY A 198 6.84 3.00 -9.89
C GLY A 198 6.26 2.44 -11.16
N GLY A 199 5.02 1.98 -11.09
CA GLY A 199 4.22 1.60 -12.25
C GLY A 199 3.89 2.79 -13.13
N TYR A 200 3.60 3.96 -12.54
CA TYR A 200 3.28 5.19 -13.27
C TYR A 200 4.51 5.87 -13.89
N ILE A 201 5.62 6.02 -13.16
CA ILE A 201 6.90 6.56 -13.67
C ILE A 201 7.43 5.70 -14.84
N ALA A 202 7.18 4.39 -14.81
CA ALA A 202 7.56 3.51 -15.90
C ALA A 202 6.76 3.76 -17.19
N MET A 203 5.55 4.36 -17.10
CA MET A 203 4.75 4.78 -18.26
C MET A 203 5.40 5.94 -19.03
N GLU A 204 5.93 6.93 -18.32
CA GLU A 204 6.45 8.15 -18.94
C GLU A 204 7.79 7.94 -19.64
N ASN A 205 8.59 6.97 -19.18
CA ASN A 205 9.98 6.82 -19.59
C ASN A 205 10.26 5.63 -20.54
N SER A 206 9.24 4.84 -20.93
CA SER A 206 9.43 3.62 -21.71
C SER A 206 8.73 3.66 -23.08
N PRO A 207 9.45 3.48 -24.22
CA PRO A 207 8.82 3.18 -25.49
C PRO A 207 8.02 1.87 -25.38
N GLY A 208 6.68 1.94 -25.43
CA GLY A 208 5.79 0.78 -25.22
C GLY A 208 5.24 0.64 -23.79
N GLY A 209 5.08 1.74 -23.05
CA GLY A 209 4.64 1.78 -21.64
C GLY A 209 3.37 1.00 -21.26
N GLU A 210 2.52 0.61 -22.22
CA GLU A 210 1.35 -0.25 -21.97
C GLU A 210 1.73 -1.64 -21.40
N LEU A 211 2.82 -2.26 -21.88
CA LEU A 211 3.24 -3.60 -21.43
C LEU A 211 3.81 -3.63 -20.01
N VAL A 212 4.23 -2.48 -19.50
CA VAL A 212 4.89 -2.36 -18.19
C VAL A 212 3.86 -2.35 -17.06
N TYR A 213 2.67 -1.79 -17.30
CA TYR A 213 1.57 -1.78 -16.33
C TYR A 213 0.95 -3.17 -16.15
N GLU A 214 0.88 -4.00 -17.21
CA GLU A 214 0.34 -5.36 -17.12
C GLU A 214 1.02 -6.18 -16.02
N HIS A 215 2.33 -5.99 -15.84
CA HIS A 215 3.12 -6.72 -14.85
C HIS A 215 3.04 -6.14 -13.44
N TRP A 216 2.75 -4.84 -13.29
CA TRP A 216 2.34 -4.30 -11.99
C TRP A 216 0.96 -4.85 -11.57
N ILE A 217 0.01 -4.98 -12.51
CA ILE A 217 -1.28 -5.63 -12.25
C ILE A 217 -1.06 -7.09 -11.82
N ASP A 218 -0.12 -7.81 -12.42
CA ASP A 218 0.25 -9.16 -11.99
C ASP A 218 0.71 -9.18 -10.52
N PHE A 219 1.48 -8.18 -10.07
CA PHE A 219 1.87 -8.03 -8.67
C PHE A 219 0.66 -7.79 -7.77
N PHE A 220 -0.20 -6.81 -8.11
CA PHE A 220 -1.44 -6.53 -7.39
C PHE A 220 -2.32 -7.78 -7.28
N ASN A 221 -2.54 -8.50 -8.39
CA ASN A 221 -3.35 -9.71 -8.41
C ASN A 221 -2.77 -10.82 -7.54
N GLY A 222 -1.44 -10.96 -7.49
CA GLY A 222 -0.78 -11.89 -6.60
C GLY A 222 -1.03 -11.55 -5.13
N LEU A 223 -0.88 -10.27 -4.74
CA LEU A 223 -1.24 -9.81 -3.39
C LEU A 223 -2.73 -10.04 -3.10
N ALA A 224 -3.64 -9.65 -3.99
CA ALA A 224 -5.09 -9.77 -3.78
C ALA A 224 -5.54 -11.24 -3.67
N SER A 225 -4.80 -12.18 -4.27
CA SER A 225 -5.14 -13.61 -4.24
C SER A 225 -5.15 -14.22 -2.84
N VAL A 226 -4.47 -13.60 -1.87
CA VAL A 226 -4.44 -14.05 -0.48
C VAL A 226 -5.64 -13.56 0.33
N LYS A 227 -6.49 -12.72 -0.26
CA LYS A 227 -7.73 -12.16 0.31
C LYS A 227 -7.50 -11.50 1.68
N PRO A 228 -6.69 -10.42 1.76
CA PRO A 228 -6.49 -9.70 3.01
C PRO A 228 -7.84 -9.28 3.62
N ALA A 229 -8.02 -9.43 4.94
CA ALA A 229 -9.31 -9.19 5.59
C ALA A 229 -9.80 -7.74 5.43
N LYS A 230 -8.86 -6.79 5.36
CA LYS A 230 -9.11 -5.36 5.15
C LYS A 230 -8.99 -4.91 3.69
N GLY A 231 -8.76 -5.84 2.77
CA GLY A 231 -8.46 -5.54 1.38
C GLY A 231 -7.06 -4.95 1.18
N ILE A 232 -6.84 -4.37 0.00
CA ILE A 232 -5.63 -3.63 -0.36
C ILE A 232 -6.07 -2.22 -0.73
N THR A 233 -5.49 -1.23 -0.07
CA THR A 233 -5.69 0.17 -0.43
C THR A 233 -4.59 0.59 -1.39
N VAL A 234 -4.97 1.01 -2.59
CA VAL A 234 -4.03 1.63 -3.53
C VAL A 234 -4.04 3.13 -3.26
N MET A 235 -2.88 3.68 -2.93
CA MET A 235 -2.69 5.11 -2.68
C MET A 235 -1.91 5.73 -3.83
N CYS A 236 -2.33 6.90 -4.30
CA CYS A 236 -1.57 7.72 -5.24
C CYS A 236 -1.30 9.08 -4.57
N GLU A 237 -0.12 9.64 -4.78
CA GLU A 237 0.30 10.96 -4.30
C GLU A 237 -0.14 12.10 -5.24
#